data_AF-A0A0L8L5J6-F1
#
_entry.id   AF-A0A0L8L5J6-F1
#
_cell.length_a   1.000
_cell.length_b   1.000
_cell.length_c   1.000
_cell.angle_alpha   90.00
_cell.angle_beta   90.00
_cell.angle_gamma   90.00
#
_symmetry.space_group_name_H-M   'P 1'
#
loop_
_entity.id
_entity.type
_entity.pdbx_description
1 polymer ?
#
loop_
_entity_poly.entity_id
_entity_poly.type
_entity_poly.pdbx_seq_one_letter_code
_entity_poly.pdbx_strand_id
1 'polypeptide(L)'
;MKLTGRVEKRIAKDFPGRDGHVVEELLAELVSHLAERGGPEDKERIAAATLLCGRGRMDRLLDAVQLAKEDWRDVLVGAGLADAGWRERLEADFGPAA
;
A
#
# COMPACT_ATOMS: atom_id res chain seq x y z
N MET A 1 3.27 -11.28 -6.65
CA MET A 1 1.79 -11.23 -6.63
C MET A 1 1.35 -9.90 -7.25
N LYS A 2 0.19 -9.82 -7.92
CA LYS A 2 -0.27 -8.56 -8.56
C LYS A 2 -1.02 -7.68 -7.57
N LEU A 3 -0.85 -6.36 -7.65
CA LEU A 3 -1.61 -5.36 -6.89
C LEU A 3 -3.08 -5.36 -7.35
N THR A 4 -3.96 -4.82 -6.52
CA THR A 4 -5.38 -4.67 -6.89
C THR A 4 -5.57 -3.44 -7.78
N GLY A 5 -6.62 -3.45 -8.60
CA GLY A 5 -6.89 -2.35 -9.52
C GLY A 5 -7.14 -1.00 -8.84
N ARG A 6 -7.62 -0.99 -7.59
CA ARG A 6 -7.80 0.27 -6.84
C ARG A 6 -6.48 0.84 -6.31
N VAL A 7 -5.54 -0.03 -5.93
CA VAL A 7 -4.17 0.37 -5.58
C VAL A 7 -3.44 0.90 -6.81
N GLU A 8 -3.49 0.22 -7.95
CA GLU A 8 -2.90 0.67 -9.22
C GLU A 8 -3.42 2.06 -9.64
N LYS A 9 -4.75 2.27 -9.56
CA LYS A 9 -5.36 3.59 -9.83
C LYS A 9 -4.86 4.67 -8.89
N ARG A 10 -4.66 4.35 -7.60
CA ARG A 10 -4.13 5.31 -6.63
C ARG A 10 -2.67 5.68 -6.94
N ILE A 11 -1.85 4.70 -7.34
CA ILE A 11 -0.47 4.93 -7.75
C ILE A 11 -0.42 5.89 -8.94
N ALA A 12 -1.22 5.62 -9.98
CA ALA A 12 -1.29 6.48 -11.16
C ALA A 12 -1.72 7.93 -10.83
N LYS A 13 -2.54 8.11 -9.79
CA LYS A 13 -2.98 9.43 -9.31
C LYS A 13 -1.89 10.14 -8.51
N ASP A 14 -1.22 9.44 -7.61
CA ASP A 14 -0.27 10.04 -6.66
C ASP A 14 1.16 10.16 -7.23
N PHE A 15 1.51 9.33 -8.21
CA PHE A 15 2.85 9.22 -8.82
C PHE A 15 2.75 9.17 -10.35
N PRO A 16 2.49 10.30 -11.02
CA PRO A 16 2.33 10.32 -12.47
C PRO A 16 3.65 10.06 -13.22
N GLY A 17 3.56 9.47 -14.42
CA GLY A 17 4.71 9.27 -15.31
C GLY A 17 5.60 8.10 -14.89
N ARG A 18 6.93 8.29 -14.92
CA ARG A 18 7.91 7.21 -14.68
C ARG A 18 7.88 6.71 -13.23
N ASP A 19 7.50 7.57 -12.29
CA ASP A 19 7.48 7.24 -10.86
C ASP A 19 6.42 6.18 -10.54
N GLY A 20 5.27 6.23 -11.20
CA GLY A 20 4.18 5.26 -10.98
C GLY A 20 4.61 3.82 -11.22
N HIS A 21 5.36 3.56 -12.28
CA HIS A 21 5.86 2.22 -12.56
C HIS A 21 6.84 1.71 -11.50
N VAL A 22 7.74 2.60 -11.02
CA VAL A 22 8.67 2.27 -9.92
C VAL A 22 7.90 1.97 -8.63
N VAL A 23 6.87 2.75 -8.32
CA VAL A 23 6.01 2.51 -7.15
C VAL A 23 5.27 1.17 -7.26
N GLU A 24 4.73 0.83 -8.44
CA GLU A 24 4.08 -0.45 -8.68
C GLU A 24 5.03 -1.62 -8.42
N GLU A 25 6.25 -1.57 -8.95
CA GLU A 25 7.27 -2.60 -8.75
C GLU A 25 7.67 -2.74 -7.27
N LEU A 26 7.92 -1.62 -6.59
CA LEU A 26 8.28 -1.60 -5.17
C LEU A 26 7.19 -2.22 -4.29
N LEU A 27 5.93 -1.88 -4.53
CA LEU A 27 4.82 -2.43 -3.75
C LEU A 27 4.56 -3.89 -4.09
N ALA A 28 4.71 -4.29 -5.36
CA ALA A 28 4.61 -5.69 -5.78
C ALA A 28 5.70 -6.55 -5.12
N GLU A 29 6.92 -6.03 -4.99
CA GLU A 29 8.01 -6.67 -4.25
C GLU A 29 7.68 -6.77 -2.76
N LEU A 30 7.24 -5.68 -2.13
CA LEU A 30 6.85 -5.65 -0.71
C LEU A 30 5.80 -6.71 -0.37
N VAL A 31 4.69 -6.76 -1.11
CA VAL A 31 3.63 -7.76 -0.84
C VAL A 31 4.07 -9.19 -1.16
N SER A 32 5.05 -9.36 -2.05
CA SER A 32 5.64 -10.67 -2.35
C SER A 32 6.61 -11.10 -1.25
N HIS A 33 7.38 -10.18 -0.67
CA HIS A 33 8.21 -10.43 0.50
C HIS A 33 7.37 -10.85 1.71
N LEU A 34 6.18 -10.25 1.85
CA LEU A 34 5.22 -10.58 2.90
C LEU A 34 4.30 -11.77 2.51
N ALA A 35 4.55 -12.46 1.40
CA ALA A 35 3.58 -13.40 0.82
C ALA A 35 3.23 -14.59 1.73
N GLU A 36 4.13 -15.00 2.61
CA GLU A 36 3.92 -16.06 3.60
C GLU A 36 3.14 -15.58 4.84
N ARG A 37 2.89 -14.26 4.96
CA ARG A 37 2.20 -13.62 6.09
C ARG A 37 0.86 -13.04 5.63
N GLY A 38 -0.23 -13.69 6.00
CA GLY A 38 -1.60 -13.18 5.78
C GLY A 38 -2.21 -13.48 4.41
N GLY A 39 -3.49 -13.16 4.28
CA GLY A 39 -4.28 -13.39 3.08
C GLY A 39 -4.09 -12.31 2.01
N PRO A 40 -4.73 -12.45 0.84
CA PRO A 40 -4.71 -11.43 -0.21
C PRO A 40 -5.20 -10.05 0.25
N GLU A 41 -6.18 -10.01 1.14
CA GLU A 41 -6.73 -8.77 1.71
C GLU A 41 -5.72 -8.05 2.61
N ASP A 42 -4.93 -8.79 3.41
CA ASP A 42 -3.87 -8.21 4.24
C ASP A 42 -2.77 -7.58 3.38
N LYS A 43 -2.46 -8.19 2.23
CA LYS A 43 -1.46 -7.68 1.29
C LYS A 43 -1.90 -6.37 0.65
N GLU A 44 -3.15 -6.29 0.24
CA GLU A 44 -3.74 -5.05 -0.26
C GLU A 44 -3.74 -3.97 0.83
N ARG A 45 -4.16 -4.32 2.04
CA ARG A 45 -4.19 -3.42 3.19
C ARG A 45 -2.80 -2.83 3.47
N ILE A 46 -1.76 -3.65 3.43
CA ILE A 46 -0.37 -3.21 3.63
C ILE A 46 0.08 -2.31 2.48
N ALA A 47 -0.15 -2.70 1.22
CA ALA A 47 0.23 -1.86 0.08
C ALA A 47 -0.47 -0.48 0.10
N ALA A 48 -1.76 -0.45 0.43
CA ALA A 48 -2.52 0.77 0.60
C ALA A 48 -1.99 1.63 1.74
N ALA A 49 -1.66 1.02 2.89
CA ALA A 49 -1.08 1.72 4.03
C ALA A 49 0.28 2.36 3.67
N THR A 50 1.15 1.63 2.97
CA THR A 50 2.43 2.15 2.49
C THR A 50 2.25 3.36 1.58
N LEU A 51 1.26 3.34 0.66
CA LEU A 51 0.92 4.49 -0.18
C LEU A 51 0.42 5.69 0.62
N LEU A 52 -0.48 5.45 1.57
CA LEU A 52 -1.04 6.51 2.43
C LEU A 52 0.06 7.19 3.28
N CYS A 53 1.04 6.42 3.77
CA CYS A 53 2.21 6.96 4.46
C CYS A 53 3.12 7.78 3.51
N GLY A 54 3.28 7.33 2.26
CA GLY A 54 4.06 8.03 1.23
C GLY A 54 3.49 9.40 0.83
N ARG A 55 2.15 9.57 0.86
CA ARG A 55 1.45 10.83 0.51
C ARG A 55 1.88 11.43 -0.84
N GLY A 56 2.10 10.59 -1.84
CA GLY A 56 2.55 11.00 -3.18
C GLY A 56 3.99 11.49 -3.27
N ARG A 57 4.82 11.24 -2.24
CA ARG A 57 6.25 11.59 -2.27
C ARG A 57 7.12 10.34 -2.22
N MET A 58 8.06 10.23 -3.15
CA MET A 58 8.89 9.04 -3.30
C MET A 58 9.80 8.79 -2.08
N ASP A 59 10.36 9.84 -1.49
CA ASP A 59 11.18 9.77 -0.26
C ASP A 59 10.41 9.07 0.87
N ARG A 60 9.18 9.54 1.15
CA ARG A 60 8.33 8.98 2.19
C ARG A 60 7.82 7.59 1.86
N LEU A 61 7.59 7.32 0.58
CA LEU A 61 7.17 5.99 0.15
C LEU A 61 8.28 4.98 0.41
N LEU A 62 9.53 5.31 0.07
CA LEU A 62 10.67 4.44 0.33
C LEU A 62 10.85 4.19 1.84
N ASP A 63 10.73 5.22 2.67
CA ASP A 63 10.74 5.08 4.14
C ASP A 63 9.61 4.15 4.62
N ALA A 64 8.39 4.31 4.10
CA ALA A 64 7.25 3.48 4.43
C ALA A 64 7.42 2.02 3.96
N VAL A 65 8.07 1.78 2.81
CA VAL A 65 8.40 0.44 2.34
C VAL A 65 9.40 -0.23 3.28
N GLN A 66 10.44 0.47 3.72
CA GLN A 66 11.40 -0.08 4.67
C GLN A 66 10.74 -0.40 6.01
N LEU A 67 9.94 0.53 6.54
CA LEU A 67 9.18 0.30 7.75
C LEU A 67 8.25 -0.92 7.63
N ALA A 68 7.59 -1.10 6.48
CA ALA A 68 6.71 -2.24 6.25
C ALA A 68 7.46 -3.58 6.18
N LYS A 69 8.69 -3.59 5.67
CA LYS A 69 9.57 -4.77 5.65
C LYS A 69 10.03 -5.14 7.06
N GLU A 70 10.31 -4.15 7.91
CA GLU A 70 10.70 -4.35 9.31
C GLU A 70 9.50 -4.76 10.19
N ASP A 71 8.46 -3.92 10.23
CA ASP A 71 7.18 -4.19 10.89
C ASP A 71 6.00 -3.56 10.13
N TRP A 72 5.31 -4.39 9.36
CA TRP A 72 4.12 -3.99 8.62
C TRP A 72 2.99 -3.43 9.50
N ARG A 73 2.96 -3.74 10.80
CA ARG A 73 1.91 -3.18 11.68
C ARG A 73 2.11 -1.69 11.89
N ASP A 74 3.34 -1.20 11.87
CA ASP A 74 3.63 0.22 12.07
C ASP A 74 3.14 1.06 10.88
N VAL A 75 3.25 0.55 9.65
CA VAL A 75 2.64 1.24 8.50
C VAL A 75 1.11 1.19 8.56
N LEU A 76 0.50 0.11 9.05
CA LEU A 76 -0.94 0.08 9.24
C LEU A 76 -1.41 1.11 10.27
N VAL A 77 -0.69 1.25 11.38
CA VAL A 77 -0.99 2.27 12.40
C VAL A 77 -0.79 3.67 11.82
N GLY A 78 0.33 3.93 11.15
CA GLY A 78 0.64 5.22 10.54
C GLY A 78 -0.36 5.65 9.45
N ALA A 79 -0.98 4.69 8.76
CA ALA A 79 -2.00 4.93 7.76
C ALA A 79 -3.44 4.97 8.33
N GLY A 80 -3.64 4.68 9.62
CA GLY A 80 -4.99 4.55 10.21
C GLY A 80 -5.75 3.33 9.71
N LEU A 81 -5.03 2.31 9.24
CA LEU A 81 -5.56 1.05 8.74
C LEU A 81 -5.29 -0.11 9.71
N ALA A 82 -4.92 0.09 10.97
CA ALA A 82 -4.65 -0.99 11.94
C ALA A 82 -5.90 -1.59 12.59
N ASP A 83 -6.97 -0.80 12.70
CA ASP A 83 -8.19 -1.18 13.42
C ASP A 83 -9.14 -2.07 12.59
N ALA A 84 -10.16 -2.62 13.23
CA ALA A 84 -11.14 -3.51 12.59
C ALA A 84 -11.92 -2.88 11.43
N GLY A 85 -12.13 -1.55 11.45
CA GLY A 85 -12.83 -0.78 10.40
C GLY A 85 -11.96 -0.36 9.22
N TRP A 86 -10.84 -1.06 8.99
CA TRP A 86 -9.90 -0.70 7.93
C TRP A 86 -10.49 -0.86 6.54
N ARG A 87 -11.47 -1.75 6.34
CA ARG A 87 -12.08 -2.01 5.02
C ARG A 87 -12.85 -0.79 4.54
N GLU A 88 -13.68 -0.22 5.41
CA GLU A 88 -14.49 0.97 5.16
C GLU A 88 -13.59 2.18 4.90
N ARG A 89 -12.49 2.28 5.66
CA ARG A 89 -11.48 3.32 5.46
C ARG A 89 -10.81 3.21 4.09
N LEU A 90 -10.38 1.99 3.75
CA LEU A 90 -9.73 1.70 2.49
C LEU A 90 -10.67 1.94 1.31
N GLU A 91 -11.96 1.60 1.43
CA GLU A 91 -12.98 1.92 0.44
C GLU A 91 -13.22 3.44 0.31
N ALA A 92 -13.22 4.20 1.42
CA ALA A 92 -13.34 5.64 1.36
C ALA A 92 -12.14 6.32 0.65
N ASP A 93 -10.92 5.82 0.85
CA ASP A 93 -9.69 6.42 0.31
C ASP A 93 -9.38 5.95 -1.13
N PHE A 94 -9.70 4.71 -1.48
CA PHE A 94 -9.34 4.06 -2.75
C PHE A 94 -10.54 3.72 -3.64
N GLY A 95 -11.77 3.83 -3.11
CA GLY A 95 -12.99 3.40 -3.78
C GLY A 95 -13.30 1.91 -3.55
N PRO A 96 -14.45 1.45 -4.06
CA PRO A 96 -14.92 0.08 -3.85
C PRO A 96 -13.96 -0.96 -4.44
N ALA A 97 -13.91 -2.13 -3.81
CA ALA A 97 -13.27 -3.30 -4.38
C ALA A 97 -14.04 -3.70 -5.66
N ALA A 98 -13.39 -3.56 -6.82
CA ALA A 98 -13.93 -3.97 -8.10
C ALA A 98 -13.84 -5.48 -8.30
#